data_AF-A0AAN8FQY5-F1
#
_entry.id   AF-A0AAN8FQY5-F1
#
_cell.length_a   1.000
_cell.length_b   1.000
_cell.length_c   1.000
_cell.angle_alpha   90.00
_cell.angle_beta   90.00
_cell.angle_gamma   90.00
#
_symmetry.space_group_name_H-M   'P 1'
#
loop_
_entity.id
_entity.type
_entity.pdbx_description
1 polymer ?
#
loop_
_entity_poly.entity_id
_entity_poly.type
_entity_poly.pdbx_seq_one_letter_code
_entity_poly.pdbx_strand_id
1 'polypeptide(L)'
;MWSGIVLLLIGITPSAVQAQLDISPCGAMKGCLFAPPGCRPGQNCQIQFSYQVDGTSLAMELAGTPPAANGYIAVGFSKDDKMVS
;
A
#
# COMPACT_ATOMS: atom_id res chain seq x y z
N MET A 1 40.00 -11.00 32.80
CA MET A 1 38.99 -12.07 32.84
C MET A 1 37.64 -11.46 33.19
N TRP A 2 36.95 -10.85 32.21
CA TRP A 2 35.53 -10.47 32.33
C TRP A 2 34.91 -10.33 30.94
N SER A 3 35.17 -11.30 30.07
CA SER A 3 34.44 -11.47 28.81
C SER A 3 33.46 -12.62 29.03
N GLY A 4 32.15 -12.38 28.98
CA GLY A 4 31.24 -13.53 28.93
C GLY A 4 29.73 -13.30 29.03
N ILE A 5 29.22 -12.21 29.62
CA ILE A 5 27.79 -12.17 30.02
C ILE A 5 27.04 -10.90 29.59
N VAL A 6 27.62 -10.04 28.74
CA VAL A 6 26.96 -8.80 28.33
C VAL A 6 26.41 -8.96 26.91
N LEU A 7 25.06 -9.04 26.82
CA LEU A 7 24.22 -8.74 25.64
C LEU A 7 23.84 -9.88 24.66
N LEU A 8 23.38 -11.02 25.17
CA LEU A 8 22.50 -11.96 24.42
C LEU A 8 21.03 -11.47 24.32
N LEU A 9 20.79 -10.17 24.60
CA LEU A 9 19.49 -9.50 24.49
C LEU A 9 19.46 -8.54 23.30
N ILE A 10 19.95 -8.95 22.13
CA ILE A 10 19.55 -8.27 20.89
C ILE A 10 18.12 -8.75 20.63
N GLY A 11 17.20 -7.98 21.21
CA GLY A 11 15.77 -8.24 21.19
C GLY A 11 15.29 -8.50 19.77
N ILE A 12 14.35 -9.43 19.68
CA ILE A 12 13.46 -9.60 18.53
C ILE A 12 12.77 -8.25 18.37
N THR A 13 13.32 -7.38 17.53
CA THR A 13 12.63 -6.14 17.18
C THR A 13 11.39 -6.59 16.39
N PRO A 14 10.19 -6.14 16.77
CA PRO A 14 9.03 -6.40 15.94
C PRO A 14 9.30 -5.72 14.60
N SER A 15 9.58 -6.51 13.56
CA SER A 15 9.52 -6.02 12.19
C SER A 15 8.10 -5.53 11.99
N ALA A 16 7.93 -4.21 11.92
CA ALA A 16 6.69 -3.66 11.41
C ALA A 16 6.54 -4.21 9.99
N VAL A 17 5.63 -5.17 9.79
CA VAL A 17 5.18 -5.55 8.45
C VAL A 17 4.39 -4.34 7.97
N GLN A 18 5.10 -3.40 7.36
CA GLN A 18 4.47 -2.37 6.57
C GLN A 18 3.81 -3.12 5.41
N ALA A 19 2.48 -3.26 5.48
CA ALA A 19 1.68 -3.66 4.34
C ALA A 19 1.84 -2.56 3.27
N GLN A 20 2.93 -2.65 2.52
CA GLN A 20 3.19 -1.80 1.37
C GLN A 20 2.47 -2.42 0.19
N LEU A 21 1.68 -1.59 -0.48
CA LEU A 21 1.07 -1.92 -1.75
C LEU A 21 2.16 -2.36 -2.73
N ASP A 22 2.10 -3.60 -3.19
CA ASP A 22 3.07 -4.13 -4.15
C ASP A 22 2.66 -3.78 -5.59
N ILE A 23 3.41 -2.85 -6.18
CA ILE A 23 3.18 -2.32 -7.54
C ILE A 23 3.86 -3.13 -8.64
N SER A 24 4.76 -4.06 -8.29
CA SER A 24 5.54 -4.84 -9.25
C SER A 24 4.68 -5.57 -10.31
N PRO A 25 3.51 -6.15 -9.96
CA PRO A 25 2.64 -6.83 -10.93
C PRO A 25 1.60 -5.93 -11.62
N CYS A 26 1.67 -4.60 -11.45
CA CYS A 26 0.76 -3.66 -12.11
C CYS A 26 0.85 -3.74 -13.64
N GLY A 27 -0.30 -3.71 -14.32
CA GLY A 27 -0.39 -3.75 -15.78
C GLY A 27 -0.25 -5.16 -16.38
N ALA A 28 0.06 -6.16 -15.57
CA ALA A 28 0.06 -7.57 -15.98
C ALA A 28 -1.00 -8.36 -15.21
N MET A 29 -0.85 -8.47 -13.88
CA MET A 29 -1.76 -9.25 -13.03
C MET A 29 -2.63 -8.38 -12.11
N LYS A 30 -2.16 -7.17 -11.76
CA LYS A 30 -2.93 -6.19 -10.98
C LYS A 30 -3.33 -5.02 -11.86
N GLY A 31 -4.57 -4.55 -11.70
CA GLY A 31 -4.95 -3.19 -12.08
C GLY A 31 -4.48 -2.21 -11.01
N CYS A 32 -3.92 -1.08 -11.40
CA CYS A 32 -3.37 -0.10 -10.47
C CYS A 32 -3.78 1.31 -10.85
N LEU A 33 -4.15 2.11 -9.85
CA LEU A 33 -4.53 3.51 -9.98
C LEU A 33 -3.64 4.35 -9.07
N PHE A 34 -3.17 5.47 -9.61
CA PHE A 34 -2.26 6.38 -8.94
C PHE A 34 -2.79 7.80 -9.09
N ALA A 35 -2.89 8.54 -7.98
CA ALA A 35 -3.35 9.92 -7.99
C ALA A 35 -2.37 10.85 -7.25
N PRO A 36 -2.17 12.09 -7.74
CA PRO A 36 -2.77 12.66 -8.96
C PRO A 36 -2.16 12.08 -10.25
N PRO A 37 -2.79 12.32 -11.43
CA PRO A 37 -2.25 11.87 -12.71
C PRO A 37 -0.80 12.31 -12.92
N GLY A 38 0.04 11.41 -13.42
CA GLY A 38 1.46 11.67 -13.67
C GLY A 38 2.40 11.54 -12.45
N CYS A 39 1.87 11.17 -11.28
CA CYS A 39 2.72 10.83 -10.14
C CYS A 39 3.51 9.52 -10.38
N ARG A 40 4.63 9.39 -9.66
CA ARG A 40 5.49 8.21 -9.65
C ARG A 40 5.18 7.37 -8.39
N PRO A 41 4.77 6.11 -8.56
CA PRO A 41 4.52 5.20 -7.45
C PRO A 41 5.73 5.09 -6.51
N GLY A 42 5.49 5.02 -5.20
CA GLY A 42 6.54 4.99 -4.18
C GLY A 42 7.34 6.30 -4.01
N GLN A 43 7.02 7.36 -4.75
CA GLN A 43 7.73 8.66 -4.68
C GLN A 43 6.79 9.78 -4.25
N ASN A 44 5.80 10.13 -5.09
CA ASN A 44 4.99 11.34 -4.92
C ASN A 44 3.49 11.15 -5.19
N CYS A 45 3.02 9.91 -5.25
CA CYS A 45 1.59 9.65 -5.30
C CYS A 45 0.94 9.84 -3.93
N GLN A 46 -0.15 10.60 -3.88
CA GLN A 46 -0.94 10.80 -2.66
C GLN A 46 -1.83 9.59 -2.38
N ILE A 47 -2.31 8.95 -3.44
CA ILE A 47 -3.17 7.77 -3.39
C ILE A 47 -2.59 6.73 -4.33
N GLN A 48 -2.53 5.50 -3.84
CA GLN A 48 -2.15 4.30 -4.58
C GLN A 48 -3.20 3.24 -4.28
N PHE A 49 -3.80 2.69 -5.33
CA PHE A 49 -4.79 1.64 -5.23
C PHE A 49 -4.43 0.52 -6.21
N SER A 50 -4.53 -0.73 -5.77
CA SER A 50 -4.38 -1.90 -6.62
C SER A 50 -5.58 -2.82 -6.44
N TYR A 51 -5.90 -3.55 -7.50
CA TYR A 51 -6.92 -4.59 -7.46
C TYR A 51 -6.54 -5.78 -8.34
N GLN A 52 -6.94 -6.96 -7.90
CA GLN A 52 -6.74 -8.22 -8.62
C GLN A 52 -7.90 -9.16 -8.35
N VAL A 53 -8.39 -9.80 -9.42
CA VAL A 53 -9.35 -10.89 -9.29
C VAL A 53 -8.61 -12.11 -8.75
N ASP A 54 -9.08 -12.64 -7.63
CA ASP A 54 -8.58 -13.86 -6.99
C ASP A 54 -9.75 -14.86 -6.83
N GLY A 55 -9.92 -15.70 -7.85
CA GLY A 55 -11.04 -16.62 -7.94
C GLY A 55 -12.39 -15.91 -7.99
N THR A 56 -13.15 -15.97 -6.90
CA THR A 56 -14.46 -15.30 -6.75
C THR A 56 -14.40 -14.00 -5.94
N SER A 57 -13.19 -13.62 -5.52
CA SER A 57 -12.92 -12.46 -4.68
C SER A 57 -12.15 -11.39 -5.44
N LEU A 58 -12.19 -10.16 -4.93
CA LEU A 58 -11.33 -9.07 -5.38
C LEU A 58 -10.34 -8.75 -4.27
N ALA A 59 -9.06 -9.05 -4.50
CA ALA A 59 -7.98 -8.61 -3.63
C ALA A 59 -7.71 -7.13 -3.92
N MET A 60 -7.70 -6.30 -2.88
CA MET A 60 -7.54 -4.85 -2.98
C MET A 60 -6.48 -4.36 -2.00
N GLU A 61 -5.63 -3.46 -2.46
CA GLU A 61 -4.65 -2.75 -1.63
C GLU A 61 -4.89 -1.26 -1.78
N LEU A 62 -4.90 -0.53 -0.66
CA LEU A 62 -5.05 0.92 -0.64
C LEU A 62 -3.99 1.53 0.26
N ALA A 63 -3.24 2.48 -0.28
CA ALA A 63 -2.26 3.27 0.46
C ALA A 63 -2.41 4.74 0.09
N GLY A 64 -2.24 5.63 1.06
CA GLY A 64 -2.23 7.05 0.79
C GLY A 64 -2.12 7.91 2.03
N THR A 65 -1.80 9.17 1.81
CA THR A 65 -1.68 10.17 2.86
C THR A 65 -2.70 11.27 2.59
N PRO A 66 -3.81 11.31 3.33
CA PRO A 66 -4.81 12.36 3.14
C PRO A 66 -4.20 13.74 3.43
N PRO A 67 -4.57 14.79 2.68
CA PRO A 67 -4.01 16.13 2.86
C PRO A 67 -4.45 16.81 4.16
N ALA A 68 -5.54 16.35 4.77
CA ALA A 68 -6.05 16.83 6.04
C ALA A 68 -5.73 15.83 7.16
N ALA A 69 -5.43 16.33 8.37
CA ALA A 69 -5.07 15.51 9.53
C ALA A 69 -6.17 14.50 9.93
N ASN A 70 -7.43 14.81 9.63
CA ASN A 70 -8.59 13.92 9.85
C ASN A 70 -9.24 13.47 8.53
N GLY A 71 -8.48 13.49 7.43
CA GLY A 71 -8.94 13.00 6.14
C GLY A 71 -8.84 11.49 6.03
N TYR A 72 -9.49 10.93 5.02
CA TYR A 72 -9.40 9.52 4.66
C TYR A 72 -9.23 9.40 3.14
N ILE A 73 -8.71 8.26 2.70
CA ILE A 73 -8.70 7.85 1.31
C ILE A 73 -9.82 6.81 1.13
N ALA A 74 -10.60 6.93 0.06
CA ALA A 74 -11.68 6.01 -0.25
C ALA A 74 -11.63 5.59 -1.72
N VAL A 75 -12.18 4.40 -1.97
CA VAL A 75 -12.38 3.84 -3.31
C VAL A 75 -13.86 3.52 -3.45
N GLY A 76 -14.44 3.91 -4.58
CA GLY A 76 -15.83 3.63 -4.93
C GLY A 76 -15.91 2.88 -6.25
N PHE A 77 -16.81 1.90 -6.33
CA PHE A 77 -17.12 1.17 -7.56
C PHE A 77 -18.52 1.56 -8.02
N SER A 78 -18.65 1.99 -9.27
CA SER A 78 -19.94 2.31 -9.88
C SER A 78 -20.32 1.22 -10.89
N LYS A 79 -21.63 1.05 -11.08
CA LYS A 79 -22.15 0.22 -12.17
C LYS A 79 -22.14 0.95 -13.52
N ASP A 80 -22.13 2.28 -13.49
CA ASP A 80 -22.03 3.15 -14.65
C ASP A 80 -20.65 3.82 -14.73
N ASP A 81 -20.36 4.49 -15.85
CA ASP A 81 -19.08 5.15 -16.09
C ASP A 81 -19.00 6.55 -15.45
N LYS A 82 -19.74 6.80 -14.36
CA LYS A 82 -19.77 8.12 -13.71
C LYS A 82 -18.68 8.30 -12.65
N MET A 83 -18.02 7.23 -12.21
CA MET A 83 -16.81 7.30 -11.39
C MET A 83 -15.58 6.98 -12.24
N VAL A 84 -15.27 7.85 -13.20
CA VAL A 84 -14.03 7.81 -13.98
C VAL A 84 -12.94 8.63 -13.27
N SER A 85 -11.78 8.02 -13.02
CA SER A 85 -10.57 8.68 -12.52
C SER A 85 -9.81 9.40 -13.62
#